data_AF-A0A5J4UX99-F1
#
_entry.id   AF-A0A5J4UX99-F1
#
_cell.length_a   1.000
_cell.length_b   1.000
_cell.length_c   1.000
_cell.angle_alpha   90.00
_cell.angle_beta   90.00
_cell.angle_gamma   90.00
#
_symmetry.space_group_name_H-M   'P 1'
#
loop_
_entity.id
_entity.type
_entity.pdbx_description
1 polymer ?
#
loop_
_entity_poly.entity_id
_entity_poly.type
_entity_poly.pdbx_seq_one_letter_code
_entity_poly.pdbx_strand_id
1 'polypeptide(L)'
;MPQPGNDEEIVRLSVNVLSILAECEQNHTDIIAGGFPNIISRFQTCYDLRIIYPGLTLALNLIYFGSEQTKQKVKQAVPLNIVRQLTQIRYQNDDMTAQLLDEWIQFIS
;
A
#
# COMPACT_ATOMS: atom_id res chain seq x y z
N MET A 1 24.30 19.39 -2.83
CA MET A 1 23.58 18.45 -3.70
C MET A 1 22.94 17.41 -2.81
N PRO A 2 21.64 17.10 -2.94
CA PRO A 2 21.04 15.98 -2.19
C PRO A 2 21.70 14.69 -2.67
N GLN A 3 22.05 13.79 -1.75
CA GLN A 3 22.58 12.48 -2.13
C GLN A 3 21.44 11.62 -2.70
N PRO A 4 21.56 11.08 -3.93
CA PRO A 4 20.48 10.39 -4.62
C PRO A 4 19.97 9.10 -3.93
N GLY A 5 20.60 8.64 -2.84
CA GLY A 5 20.15 7.48 -2.06
C GLY A 5 19.30 7.82 -0.83
N ASN A 6 19.21 9.09 -0.41
CA ASN A 6 18.54 9.43 0.84
C ASN A 6 17.01 9.44 0.69
N ASP A 7 16.51 9.86 -0.48
CA ASP A 7 15.07 10.07 -0.70
C ASP A 7 14.32 8.74 -0.83
N GLU A 8 14.93 7.73 -1.46
CA GLU A 8 14.32 6.40 -1.58
C GLU A 8 14.35 5.63 -0.25
N GLU A 9 15.42 5.80 0.53
CA GLU A 9 15.50 5.28 1.90
C GLU A 9 14.40 5.91 2.79
N ILE A 10 14.23 7.24 2.71
CA ILE A 10 13.15 7.94 3.43
C ILE A 10 11.79 7.40 3.00
N VAL A 11 11.56 7.19 1.70
CA VAL A 11 10.31 6.60 1.20
C VAL A 11 10.10 5.20 1.76
N ARG A 12 11.13 4.35 1.74
CA ARG A 12 11.07 2.98 2.26
C ARG A 12 10.72 2.97 3.74
N LEU A 13 11.38 3.78 4.55
CA LEU A 13 11.09 3.86 5.99
C LEU A 13 9.68 4.42 6.22
N SER A 14 9.29 5.44 5.45
CA SER A 14 7.97 6.07 5.58
C SER A 14 6.83 5.10 5.29
N VAL A 15 6.93 4.29 4.23
CA VAL A 15 5.85 3.32 3.91
C VAL A 15 5.70 2.25 4.98
N ASN A 16 6.82 1.78 5.58
CA ASN A 16 6.77 0.83 6.69
C ASN A 16 6.12 1.44 7.95
N VAL A 17 6.45 2.69 8.27
CA VAL A 17 5.83 3.37 9.41
C VAL A 17 4.34 3.59 9.15
N LEU A 18 3.97 4.01 7.94
CA LEU A 18 2.57 4.22 7.56
C LEU A 18 1.76 2.93 7.61
N SER A 19 2.32 1.79 7.18
CA SER A 19 1.60 0.51 7.25
C SER A 19 1.26 0.12 8.70
N ILE A 20 2.16 0.37 9.65
CA ILE A 20 1.93 0.13 11.08
C ILE A 20 0.92 1.14 11.65
N LEU A 21 1.08 2.43 11.34
CA LEU A 21 0.15 3.47 11.81
C LEU A 21 -1.28 3.27 11.30
N ALA A 22 -1.45 2.63 10.14
CA ALA A 22 -2.74 2.28 9.59
C ALA A 22 -3.49 1.20 10.38
N GLU A 23 -2.89 0.57 11.39
CA GLU A 23 -3.62 -0.30 12.32
C GLU A 23 -4.55 0.49 13.26
N CYS A 24 -4.35 1.81 13.37
CA CYS A 24 -5.17 2.70 14.19
C CYS A 24 -6.08 3.55 13.29
N GLU A 25 -7.40 3.33 13.40
CA GLU A 25 -8.43 4.00 12.57
C GLU A 25 -8.34 5.54 12.65
N GLN A 26 -7.96 6.08 13.81
CA GLN A 26 -7.82 7.52 14.02
C GLN A 26 -6.78 8.16 13.08
N ASN A 27 -5.79 7.41 12.61
CA ASN A 27 -4.76 7.89 11.68
C ASN A 27 -5.24 7.88 10.22
N HIS A 28 -6.34 7.19 9.90
CA HIS A 28 -6.72 6.90 8.51
C HIS A 28 -7.04 8.16 7.71
N THR A 29 -7.64 9.17 8.32
CA THR A 29 -7.98 10.43 7.64
C THR A 29 -6.74 11.09 7.06
N ASP A 30 -5.68 11.21 7.86
CA ASP A 30 -4.43 11.84 7.44
C ASP A 30 -3.64 10.96 6.46
N ILE A 31 -3.61 9.65 6.72
CA ILE A 31 -2.97 8.68 5.82
C ILE A 31 -3.61 8.72 4.43
N ILE A 32 -4.94 8.73 4.36
CA ILE A 32 -5.69 8.78 3.09
C ILE A 32 -5.53 10.11 2.38
N ALA A 33 -5.45 11.23 3.11
CA ALA A 33 -5.33 12.56 2.51
C ALA A 33 -3.96 12.82 1.86
N GLY A 34 -2.91 12.13 2.29
CA GLY A 34 -1.55 12.36 1.78
C GLY A 34 -0.71 11.11 1.57
N GLY A 35 -0.45 10.35 2.63
CA GLY A 35 0.51 9.23 2.59
C GLY A 35 0.16 8.16 1.57
N PHE A 36 -1.10 7.72 1.56
CA PHE A 36 -1.58 6.61 0.76
C PHE A 36 -1.59 6.90 -0.76
N PRO A 37 -2.19 8.00 -1.27
CA PRO A 37 -2.13 8.31 -2.70
C PRO A 37 -0.70 8.40 -3.24
N ASN A 38 0.22 8.97 -2.45
CA ASN A 38 1.63 9.09 -2.82
C ASN A 38 2.30 7.72 -2.96
N ILE A 39 2.02 6.77 -2.07
CA ILE A 39 2.56 5.40 -2.13
C ILE A 39 1.95 4.63 -3.31
N ILE A 40 0.63 4.71 -3.50
CA ILE A 40 -0.06 3.99 -4.56
C ILE A 40 0.38 4.43 -5.95
N SER A 41 0.63 5.73 -6.16
CA SER A 41 1.16 6.22 -7.43
C SER A 41 2.48 5.57 -7.82
N ARG A 42 3.30 5.18 -6.83
CA ARG A 42 4.60 4.52 -7.06
C ARG A 42 4.48 3.10 -7.56
N PHE A 43 3.35 2.42 -7.40
CA PHE A 43 3.17 1.06 -7.93
C PHE A 43 3.29 1.03 -9.46
N GLN A 44 3.04 2.16 -10.13
CA GLN A 44 3.14 2.27 -11.58
C GLN A 44 4.56 2.65 -12.05
N THR A 45 5.39 3.21 -11.17
CA THR A 45 6.66 3.85 -11.58
C THR A 45 7.90 3.27 -10.89
N CYS A 46 7.73 2.52 -9.80
CA CYS A 46 8.80 1.96 -8.98
C CYS A 46 8.81 0.44 -9.14
N TYR A 47 10.01 -0.14 -9.22
CA TYR A 47 10.22 -1.60 -9.24
C TYR A 47 10.88 -2.10 -7.95
N ASP A 48 11.06 -1.23 -6.95
CA ASP A 48 11.60 -1.64 -5.64
C ASP A 48 10.49 -2.33 -4.83
N LEU A 49 10.57 -3.65 -4.79
CA LEU A 49 9.67 -4.51 -4.01
C LEU A 49 9.64 -4.14 -2.52
N ARG A 50 10.72 -3.55 -1.98
CA ARG A 50 10.80 -3.10 -0.59
C ARG A 50 9.94 -1.86 -0.30
N ILE A 51 9.45 -1.18 -1.33
CA ILE A 51 8.46 -0.10 -1.22
C ILE A 51 7.06 -0.63 -1.55
N ILE A 52 6.96 -1.47 -2.58
CA ILE A 52 5.68 -2.00 -3.07
C ILE A 52 5.02 -2.87 -1.99
N TYR A 53 5.72 -3.84 -1.40
CA TYR A 53 5.12 -4.76 -0.45
C TYR A 53 4.62 -4.08 0.83
N PRO A 54 5.40 -3.21 1.51
CA PRO A 54 4.85 -2.41 2.60
C PRO A 54 3.68 -1.51 2.17
N GLY A 55 3.65 -1.06 0.91
CA GLY A 55 2.51 -0.35 0.34
C GLY A 55 1.26 -1.21 0.21
N LEU A 56 1.42 -2.50 -0.14
CA LEU A 56 0.33 -3.47 -0.16
C LEU A 56 -0.17 -3.75 1.26
N THR A 57 0.74 -3.91 2.23
CA THR A 57 0.40 -4.04 3.65
C THR A 57 -0.35 -2.81 4.17
N LEU A 58 0.07 -1.60 3.79
CA LEU A 58 -0.66 -0.38 4.11
C LEU A 58 -2.09 -0.42 3.58
N ALA A 59 -2.29 -0.79 2.31
CA ALA A 59 -3.62 -0.91 1.71
C ALA A 59 -4.48 -1.95 2.46
N LEU A 60 -3.91 -3.11 2.80
CA LEU A 60 -4.58 -4.14 3.58
C LEU A 60 -4.99 -3.67 4.98
N ASN A 61 -4.09 -3.00 5.71
CA ASN A 61 -4.39 -2.48 7.04
C ASN A 61 -5.49 -1.41 7.00
N LEU A 62 -5.47 -0.53 5.99
CA LEU A 62 -6.54 0.44 5.77
C LEU A 62 -7.89 -0.22 5.44
N ILE A 63 -7.89 -1.39 4.78
CA ILE A 63 -9.12 -2.16 4.56
C ILE A 63 -9.56 -2.86 5.84
N TYR A 64 -8.64 -3.50 6.56
CA TYR A 64 -8.96 -4.32 7.72
C TYR A 64 -9.49 -3.49 8.90
N PHE A 65 -8.76 -2.43 9.25
CA PHE A 65 -9.06 -1.57 10.41
C PHE A 65 -9.94 -0.38 10.05
N GLY A 66 -10.18 -0.13 8.77
CA GLY A 66 -10.80 1.11 8.31
C GLY A 66 -12.31 1.10 8.32
N SER A 67 -12.87 2.31 8.48
CA SER A 67 -14.26 2.59 8.19
C SER A 67 -14.64 2.20 6.76
N GLU A 68 -15.94 2.07 6.49
CA GLU A 68 -16.43 1.83 5.13
C GLU A 68 -15.96 2.92 4.15
N GLN A 69 -15.91 4.17 4.60
CA GLN A 69 -15.39 5.26 3.77
C GLN A 69 -13.90 5.05 3.42
N THR A 70 -13.08 4.61 4.38
CA THR A 70 -11.67 4.29 4.13
C THR A 70 -11.55 3.16 3.11
N LYS A 71 -12.30 2.07 3.29
CA LYS A 71 -12.33 0.92 2.38
C LYS A 71 -12.65 1.32 0.94
N GLN A 72 -13.69 2.13 0.75
CA GLN A 72 -14.08 2.62 -0.57
C GLN A 72 -12.97 3.45 -1.24
N LYS A 73 -12.30 4.31 -0.48
CA LYS A 73 -11.18 5.11 -1.02
C LYS A 73 -9.98 4.23 -1.41
N VAL A 74 -9.68 3.20 -0.62
CA VAL A 74 -8.63 2.23 -0.96
C VAL A 74 -9.01 1.47 -2.24
N LYS A 75 -10.22 0.92 -2.33
CA LYS A 75 -10.74 0.23 -3.52
C LYS A 75 -10.63 1.07 -4.79
N GLN A 76 -10.92 2.37 -4.70
CA GLN A 76 -10.87 3.29 -5.85
C GLN A 76 -9.43 3.64 -6.27
N ALA A 77 -8.49 3.69 -5.35
CA ALA A 77 -7.13 4.14 -5.63
C ALA A 77 -6.19 3.00 -6.07
N VAL A 78 -6.36 1.79 -5.52
CA VAL A 78 -5.42 0.68 -5.75
C VAL A 78 -5.45 0.23 -7.23
N PRO A 79 -4.30 0.22 -7.93
CA PRO A 79 -4.22 -0.26 -9.31
C PRO A 79 -4.24 -1.79 -9.34
N LEU A 80 -5.45 -2.37 -9.37
CA LEU A 80 -5.67 -3.83 -9.33
C LEU A 80 -4.91 -4.60 -10.43
N ASN A 81 -4.70 -3.99 -11.60
CA ASN A 81 -3.91 -4.60 -12.67
C ASN A 81 -2.46 -4.86 -12.24
N ILE A 82 -1.86 -3.96 -11.47
CA ILE A 82 -0.50 -4.12 -10.93
C ILE A 82 -0.52 -5.13 -9.79
N VAL A 83 -1.49 -5.03 -8.87
CA VAL A 83 -1.62 -6.00 -7.76
C VAL A 83 -1.70 -7.43 -8.28
N ARG A 84 -2.50 -7.68 -9.33
CA ARG A 84 -2.62 -8.99 -9.98
C ARG A 84 -1.36 -9.46 -10.69
N GLN A 85 -0.49 -8.56 -11.15
CA GLN A 85 0.82 -8.95 -11.67
C GLN A 85 1.75 -9.39 -10.54
N LEU A 86 1.69 -8.71 -9.40
CA LEU A 86 2.50 -9.04 -8.22
C LEU A 86 2.14 -10.42 -7.64
N THR A 87 0.90 -10.89 -7.76
CA THR A 87 0.52 -12.26 -7.35
C THR A 87 1.21 -13.36 -8.15
N GLN A 88 1.76 -13.03 -9.33
CA GLN A 88 2.48 -13.99 -10.17
C GLN A 88 3.99 -14.02 -9.89
N ILE A 89 4.50 -13.05 -9.13
CA ILE A 89 5.92 -12.95 -8.79
C ILE A 89 6.18 -13.78 -7.54
N ARG A 90 6.92 -14.89 -7.70
CA ARG A 90 7.35 -15.72 -6.57
C ARG A 90 8.52 -15.06 -5.84
N TYR A 91 8.21 -14.20 -4.88
CA TYR A 91 9.20 -13.63 -3.96
C TYR A 91 8.70 -13.75 -2.51
N GLN A 92 9.46 -14.49 -1.69
CA GLN A 92 9.38 -14.57 -0.22
C GLN A 92 8.02 -14.23 0.42
N ASN A 93 7.02 -15.12 0.39
CA ASN A 93 5.70 -14.99 1.04
C ASN A 93 4.87 -13.71 0.75
N ASP A 94 5.42 -12.76 0.00
CA ASP A 94 4.81 -11.45 -0.25
C ASP A 94 3.80 -11.51 -1.42
N ASP A 95 3.82 -12.60 -2.19
CA ASP A 95 2.75 -12.98 -3.12
C ASP A 95 1.40 -13.14 -2.40
N MET A 96 1.41 -13.66 -1.17
CA MET A 96 0.20 -13.79 -0.33
C MET A 96 -0.40 -12.42 -0.01
N THR A 97 0.41 -11.38 0.23
CA THR A 97 -0.09 -10.02 0.53
C THR A 97 -0.81 -9.43 -0.68
N ALA A 98 -0.23 -9.55 -1.87
CA ALA A 98 -0.87 -9.11 -3.10
C ALA A 98 -2.17 -9.88 -3.39
N GLN A 99 -2.17 -11.20 -3.15
CA GLN A 99 -3.34 -12.05 -3.35
C GLN A 99 -4.47 -11.66 -2.39
N LEU A 100 -4.17 -11.52 -1.10
CA LEU A 100 -5.16 -11.14 -0.10
C LEU A 100 -5.78 -9.77 -0.42
N LEU A 101 -4.98 -8.82 -0.92
CA LEU A 101 -5.47 -7.50 -1.28
C LEU A 101 -6.44 -7.56 -2.47
N ASP A 102 -6.12 -8.32 -3.53
CA ASP A 102 -7.02 -8.49 -4.68
C ASP A 102 -8.34 -9.17 -4.26
N GLU A 103 -8.28 -10.18 -3.38
CA GLU A 103 -9.46 -10.84 -2.84
C GLU A 103 -10.32 -9.88 -2.01
N TRP A 104 -9.74 -9.17 -1.05
CA TRP A 104 -10.48 -8.29 -0.15
C TRP A 104 -11.14 -7.12 -0.87
N ILE A 105 -10.48 -6.55 -1.89
CA ILE A 105 -11.06 -5.46 -2.69
C ILE A 105 -12.35 -5.91 -3.41
N GLN A 106 -12.45 -7.19 -3.79
CA GLN A 106 -13.67 -7.72 -4.44
C GLN A 106 -14.86 -7.84 -3.49
N PHE A 107 -14.64 -7.93 -2.18
CA PHE A 107 -15.70 -8.04 -1.18
C PHE A 107 -16.22 -6.69 -0.67
N ILE A 108 -15.48 -5.60 -0.92
CA ILE A 108 -15.93 -4.24 -0.60
C ILE A 108 -17.04 -3.86 -1.59
N SER A 109 -18.22 -3.48 -1.09
CA SER A 109 -19.41 -3.18 -1.92
C SER A 109 -19.36 -1.75 -2.45
#